data_AF-A0A178EN88-F1
#
_entry.id   AF-A0A178EN88-F1
#
_cell.length_a   1.000
_cell.length_b   1.000
_cell.length_c   1.000
_cell.angle_alpha   90.00
_cell.angle_beta   90.00
_cell.angle_gamma   90.00
#
_symmetry.space_group_name_H-M   'P 1'
#
loop_
_entity.id
_entity.type
_entity.pdbx_description
1 polymer ?
#
loop_
_entity_poly.entity_id
_entity_poly.type
_entity_poly.pdbx_seq_one_letter_code
_entity_poly.pdbx_strand_id
1 'polypeptide(L)'
;MPFDTRLLLTTTLSFLSGFTLGTLSTSRLAALRFRAENAHRLPLSQPGWYLYHKSKNYYKYRFGILDGLRKGGYVAAWSAVFFVVEESLDVFRGTWAAGRTVAEMEGVDELDIRRIERGVGASSDFWSSAMAGMVTGGVWSVWHHFPVSTAARTIRLGLGVGLGYGVAQDGLAWVRGRYGGEEEGESWIFRGAKNRRGGEGEE
;
A
#
# COMPACT_ATOMS: atom_id res chain seq x y z
N MET A 1 12.07 -8.65 -1.72
CA MET A 1 12.30 -7.21 -1.48
C MET A 1 12.16 -6.98 0.02
N PRO A 2 12.99 -6.13 0.66
CA PRO A 2 12.89 -5.86 2.10
C PRO A 2 11.57 -5.18 2.47
N PHE A 3 11.04 -5.48 3.66
CA PHE A 3 9.73 -5.02 4.15
C PHE A 3 9.61 -3.48 4.14
N ASP A 4 10.64 -2.77 4.61
CA ASP A 4 10.64 -1.30 4.69
C ASP A 4 10.41 -0.64 3.32
N THR A 5 11.06 -1.18 2.28
CA THR A 5 10.91 -0.66 0.92
C THR A 5 9.53 -1.00 0.35
N ARG A 6 8.99 -2.19 0.64
CA ARG A 6 7.64 -2.60 0.21
C ARG A 6 6.58 -1.68 0.83
N LEU A 7 6.71 -1.39 2.13
CA LEU A 7 5.78 -0.53 2.87
C LEU A 7 5.85 0.93 2.36
N LEU A 8 7.05 1.50 2.23
CA LEU A 8 7.22 2.88 1.75
C LEU A 8 6.72 3.07 0.31
N LEU A 9 7.05 2.16 -0.60
CA LEU A 9 6.60 2.24 -1.99
C LEU A 9 5.07 2.11 -2.07
N THR A 10 4.49 1.16 -1.34
CA THR A 10 3.05 0.94 -1.45
C THR A 10 2.25 2.06 -0.81
N THR A 11 2.68 2.58 0.34
CA THR A 11 2.01 3.71 1.00
C THR A 11 2.10 4.99 0.18
N THR A 12 3.24 5.27 -0.46
CA THR A 12 3.39 6.43 -1.35
C THR A 12 2.55 6.29 -2.63
N LEU A 13 2.54 5.12 -3.27
CA LEU A 13 1.69 4.86 -4.45
C LEU A 13 0.18 4.89 -4.11
N SER A 14 -0.19 4.33 -2.97
CA SER A 14 -1.55 4.36 -2.43
C SER A 14 -1.99 5.80 -2.14
N PHE A 15 -1.12 6.61 -1.53
CA PHE A 15 -1.37 8.03 -1.32
C PHE A 15 -1.58 8.79 -2.63
N LEU A 16 -0.71 8.59 -3.61
CA LEU A 16 -0.80 9.28 -4.91
C LEU A 16 -2.06 8.89 -5.68
N SER A 17 -2.42 7.60 -5.71
CA SER A 17 -3.67 7.14 -6.34
C SER A 17 -4.91 7.65 -5.60
N GLY A 18 -4.92 7.62 -4.27
CA GLY A 18 -6.01 8.19 -3.47
C GLY A 18 -6.13 9.72 -3.62
N PHE A 19 -5.00 10.43 -3.69
CA PHE A 19 -4.96 11.87 -3.92
C PHE A 19 -5.48 12.25 -5.30
N THR A 20 -5.03 11.56 -6.34
CA THR A 20 -5.47 11.83 -7.73
C THR A 20 -6.97 11.55 -7.91
N LEU A 21 -7.48 10.42 -7.45
CA LEU A 21 -8.91 10.13 -7.50
C LEU A 21 -9.73 11.07 -6.60
N GLY A 22 -9.19 11.40 -5.43
CA GLY A 22 -9.78 12.34 -4.48
C GLY A 22 -9.94 13.74 -5.07
N THR A 23 -8.85 14.32 -5.57
CA THR A 23 -8.82 15.64 -6.22
C THR A 23 -9.73 15.68 -7.45
N LEU A 24 -9.71 14.67 -8.33
CA LEU A 24 -10.52 14.65 -9.54
C LEU A 24 -12.02 14.61 -9.22
N SER A 25 -12.43 13.78 -8.26
CA SER A 25 -13.84 13.66 -7.87
C SER A 25 -14.37 14.93 -7.20
N THR A 26 -13.63 15.50 -6.25
CA THR A 26 -14.05 16.70 -5.52
C THR A 26 -13.94 17.97 -6.37
N SER A 27 -12.94 18.06 -7.24
CA SER A 27 -12.80 19.19 -8.18
C SER A 27 -13.96 19.23 -9.19
N ARG A 28 -14.46 18.08 -9.63
CA ARG A 28 -15.64 18.00 -10.51
C ARG A 28 -16.89 18.48 -9.79
N LEU A 29 -17.13 18.01 -8.57
CA LEU A 29 -18.26 18.45 -7.74
C LEU A 29 -18.19 19.95 -7.43
N ALA A 30 -17.02 20.46 -7.02
CA ALA A 30 -16.80 21.87 -6.75
C ALA A 30 -17.03 22.75 -8.00
N ALA A 31 -16.60 22.28 -9.18
CA ALA A 31 -16.86 22.98 -10.43
C ALA A 31 -18.35 23.06 -10.77
N LEU A 32 -19.09 21.96 -10.58
CA LEU A 32 -20.54 21.93 -10.82
C LEU A 32 -21.28 22.83 -9.84
N ARG A 33 -20.89 22.80 -8.55
CA ARG A 33 -21.44 23.69 -7.52
C ARG A 33 -21.22 25.16 -7.86
N PHE A 34 -19.98 25.54 -8.22
CA PHE A 34 -19.68 26.90 -8.62
C PHE A 34 -20.51 27.36 -9.83
N ARG A 35 -20.73 26.48 -10.81
CA ARG A 35 -21.58 26.76 -11.97
C ARG A 35 -23.04 26.92 -11.59
N ALA A 36 -23.56 26.09 -10.70
CA ALA A 36 -24.93 26.18 -10.21
C ALA A 36 -25.16 27.49 -9.43
N GLU A 37 -24.25 27.83 -8.51
CA GLU A 37 -24.30 29.07 -7.73
C GLU A 37 -24.23 30.32 -8.62
N ASN A 38 -23.44 30.28 -9.72
CA ASN A 38 -23.25 31.42 -10.62
C ASN A 38 -24.07 31.35 -11.91
N ALA A 39 -25.04 30.43 -12.03
CA ALA A 39 -25.86 30.30 -13.24
C ALA A 39 -26.61 31.60 -13.59
N HIS A 40 -26.93 32.40 -12.57
CA HIS A 40 -27.60 33.69 -12.71
C HIS A 40 -26.64 34.89 -12.91
N ARG A 41 -25.31 34.69 -12.81
CA ARG A 41 -24.29 35.76 -12.90
C ARG A 41 -23.28 35.45 -14.01
N LEU A 42 -23.77 35.18 -15.21
CA LEU A 42 -22.90 34.93 -16.35
C LEU A 42 -22.30 36.25 -16.87
N PRO A 43 -20.98 36.31 -17.09
CA PRO A 43 -20.35 37.53 -17.59
C PRO A 43 -20.76 37.82 -19.04
N LEU A 44 -21.04 39.08 -19.33
CA LEU A 44 -21.40 39.57 -20.68
C LEU A 44 -20.19 40.11 -21.46
N SER A 45 -19.10 40.46 -20.78
CA SER A 45 -17.89 41.03 -21.38
C SER A 45 -16.76 40.01 -21.49
N GLN A 46 -15.88 40.19 -22.48
CA GLN A 46 -14.69 39.36 -22.67
C GLN A 46 -13.78 39.30 -21.41
N PRO A 47 -13.44 40.43 -20.75
CA PRO A 47 -12.65 40.39 -19.51
C PRO A 47 -13.37 39.67 -18.34
N GLY A 48 -14.71 39.73 -18.30
CA GLY A 48 -15.51 39.05 -17.28
C GLY A 48 -15.40 37.53 -17.35
N TRP A 49 -15.31 36.96 -18.55
CA TRP A 49 -15.10 35.51 -18.74
C TRP A 49 -13.76 35.05 -18.18
N TYR A 50 -12.69 35.83 -18.34
CA TYR A 50 -11.39 35.50 -17.75
C TYR A 50 -11.48 35.43 -16.22
N LEU A 51 -12.07 36.43 -15.57
CA LEU A 51 -12.22 36.46 -14.11
C LEU A 51 -13.12 35.33 -13.61
N TYR A 52 -14.18 34.99 -14.34
CA TYR A 52 -15.04 33.86 -14.04
C TYR A 52 -14.27 32.53 -14.03
N HIS A 53 -13.47 32.27 -15.08
CA HIS A 53 -12.65 31.06 -15.15
C HIS A 53 -11.54 31.03 -14.11
N LYS A 54 -10.92 32.17 -13.78
CA LYS A 54 -9.95 32.31 -12.70
C LYS A 54 -10.57 31.93 -11.36
N SER A 55 -11.68 32.55 -10.97
CA SER A 55 -12.39 32.27 -9.71
C SER A 55 -12.88 30.83 -9.63
N LYS A 56 -13.42 30.29 -10.73
CA LYS A 56 -13.81 28.87 -10.82
C LYS A 56 -12.63 27.93 -10.59
N ASN A 57 -11.47 28.23 -11.19
CA ASN A 57 -10.27 27.40 -11.00
C ASN A 57 -9.74 27.48 -9.57
N TYR A 58 -9.73 28.66 -8.93
CA TYR A 58 -9.37 28.77 -7.51
C TYR A 58 -10.32 27.99 -6.60
N TYR A 59 -11.63 28.06 -6.84
CA TYR A 59 -12.63 27.30 -6.10
C TYR A 59 -12.37 25.78 -6.25
N LYS A 60 -12.16 25.31 -7.48
CA LYS A 60 -11.81 23.91 -7.76
C LYS A 60 -10.54 23.46 -7.04
N TYR A 61 -9.46 24.23 -7.11
CA TYR A 61 -8.19 23.84 -6.48
C TYR A 61 -8.27 23.83 -4.96
N ARG A 62 -8.93 24.82 -4.36
CA ARG A 62 -9.09 24.90 -2.90
C ARG A 62 -9.77 23.65 -2.33
N PHE A 63 -10.92 23.27 -2.88
CA PHE A 63 -11.65 22.07 -2.41
C PHE A 63 -11.00 20.78 -2.91
N GLY A 64 -10.47 20.78 -4.13
CA GLY A 64 -9.79 19.65 -4.75
C GLY A 64 -8.61 19.15 -3.92
N ILE A 65 -7.66 20.04 -3.62
CA ILE A 65 -6.39 19.68 -2.97
C ILE A 65 -6.62 19.24 -1.52
N LEU A 66 -7.42 19.98 -0.75
CA LEU A 66 -7.65 19.66 0.67
C LEU A 66 -8.35 18.31 0.85
N ASP A 67 -9.42 18.05 0.09
CA ASP A 67 -10.09 16.75 0.14
C ASP A 67 -9.24 15.63 -0.47
N GLY A 68 -8.41 15.96 -1.47
CA GLY A 68 -7.43 15.05 -2.06
C GLY A 68 -6.42 14.56 -1.02
N LEU A 69 -5.82 15.47 -0.24
CA LEU A 69 -4.87 15.12 0.82
C LEU A 69 -5.52 14.23 1.89
N ARG A 70 -6.75 14.57 2.30
CA ARG A 70 -7.51 13.77 3.27
C ARG A 70 -7.78 12.35 2.76
N LYS A 71 -8.28 12.22 1.52
CA LYS A 71 -8.58 10.92 0.91
C LYS A 71 -7.32 10.11 0.63
N GLY A 72 -6.26 10.76 0.13
CA GLY A 72 -4.96 10.13 -0.09
C GLY A 72 -4.37 9.58 1.20
N GLY A 73 -4.35 10.38 2.27
CA GLY A 73 -3.86 9.94 3.58
C GLY A 73 -4.70 8.81 4.16
N TYR A 74 -6.02 8.86 3.98
CA TYR A 74 -6.92 7.80 4.44
C TYR A 74 -6.65 6.46 3.75
N VAL A 75 -6.53 6.45 2.42
CA VAL A 75 -6.24 5.21 1.66
C VAL A 75 -4.82 4.70 1.96
N ALA A 76 -3.84 5.61 2.09
CA ALA A 76 -2.47 5.25 2.47
C ALA A 76 -2.41 4.59 3.86
N ALA A 77 -3.12 5.13 4.84
CA ALA A 77 -3.19 4.56 6.18
C ALA A 77 -3.79 3.15 6.18
N TRP A 78 -4.90 2.94 5.47
CA TRP A 78 -5.51 1.60 5.38
C TRP A 78 -4.67 0.61 4.59
N SER A 79 -3.95 1.05 3.56
CA SER A 79 -2.98 0.19 2.89
C SER A 79 -1.83 -0.19 3.83
N ALA A 80 -1.31 0.74 4.65
CA ALA A 80 -0.27 0.44 5.61
C ALA A 80 -0.72 -0.62 6.62
N VAL A 81 -1.94 -0.49 7.15
CA VAL A 81 -2.55 -1.49 8.05
C VAL A 81 -2.58 -2.87 7.39
N PHE A 82 -3.03 -2.95 6.13
CA PHE A 82 -3.08 -4.22 5.40
C PHE A 82 -1.69 -4.89 5.31
N PHE A 83 -0.66 -4.14 4.89
CA PHE A 83 0.70 -4.68 4.73
C PHE A 83 1.37 -5.07 6.06
N VAL A 84 1.09 -4.33 7.14
CA VAL A 84 1.56 -4.68 8.48
C VAL A 84 0.93 -5.99 8.96
N VAL A 85 -0.38 -6.15 8.72
CA VAL A 85 -1.09 -7.40 9.07
C VAL A 85 -0.59 -8.57 8.24
N GLU A 86 -0.37 -8.37 6.93
CA GLU A 86 0.19 -9.39 6.05
C GLU A 86 1.56 -9.88 6.53
N GLU A 87 2.50 -8.96 6.77
CA GLU A 87 3.83 -9.31 7.28
C GLU A 87 3.77 -10.01 8.65
N SER A 88 2.90 -9.54 9.54
CA SER A 88 2.71 -10.16 10.85
C SER A 88 2.22 -11.61 10.73
N LEU A 89 1.34 -11.89 9.78
CA LEU A 89 0.84 -13.23 9.49
C LEU A 89 1.92 -14.12 8.87
N ASP A 90 2.77 -13.57 8.00
CA ASP A 90 3.89 -14.30 7.41
C ASP A 90 4.92 -14.70 8.46
N VAL A 91 5.29 -13.78 9.36
CA VAL A 91 6.20 -14.06 10.49
C VAL A 91 5.60 -15.08 11.46
N PHE A 92 4.31 -14.92 11.80
CA PHE A 92 3.60 -15.87 12.67
C PHE A 92 3.53 -17.28 12.07
N ARG A 93 3.29 -17.41 10.76
CA ARG A 93 3.28 -18.71 10.08
C ARG A 93 4.67 -19.31 9.97
N GLY A 94 5.68 -18.51 9.63
CA GLY A 94 7.07 -18.96 9.54
C GLY A 94 7.61 -19.47 10.88
N THR A 95 7.24 -18.81 11.98
CA THR A 95 7.62 -19.24 13.35
C THR A 95 6.88 -20.51 13.79
N TRP A 96 5.60 -20.66 13.43
CA TRP A 96 4.82 -21.87 13.73
C TRP A 96 5.29 -23.09 12.94
N ALA A 97 5.59 -22.93 11.65
CA ALA A 97 6.16 -23.98 10.81
C ALA A 97 7.55 -24.45 11.29
N ALA A 98 8.29 -23.57 11.96
CA ALA A 98 9.57 -23.90 12.60
C ALA A 98 9.43 -24.67 13.93
N GLY A 99 8.21 -24.99 14.38
CA GLY A 99 7.96 -25.85 15.54
C GLY A 99 8.09 -25.18 16.91
N ARG A 100 8.16 -23.84 16.98
CA ARG A 100 8.24 -23.11 18.26
C ARG A 100 6.88 -23.00 18.94
N THR A 101 6.82 -23.38 20.22
CA THR A 101 5.67 -23.15 21.11
C THR A 101 5.65 -21.71 21.63
N VAL A 102 4.46 -21.15 21.89
CA VAL A 102 4.22 -19.76 22.33
C VAL A 102 5.06 -19.34 23.55
N ALA A 103 5.51 -20.28 24.38
CA ALA A 103 6.37 -20.05 25.54
C ALA A 103 7.84 -19.71 25.20
N GLU A 104 8.29 -19.99 23.98
CA GLU A 104 9.66 -19.74 23.49
C GLU A 104 9.78 -18.43 22.70
N MET A 105 8.70 -17.64 22.63
CA MET A 105 8.63 -16.37 21.88
C MET A 105 9.30 -15.19 22.61
N GLU A 106 9.73 -15.35 23.86
CA GLU A 106 10.37 -14.32 24.68
C GLU A 106 11.90 -14.41 24.55
N GLY A 107 12.44 -14.09 23.36
CA GLY A 107 13.89 -14.05 23.12
C GLY A 107 14.24 -14.25 21.66
N VAL A 108 14.26 -13.17 20.88
CA VAL A 108 14.63 -13.23 19.46
C VAL A 108 16.02 -12.62 19.27
N ASP A 109 17.03 -13.48 19.15
CA ASP A 109 18.36 -13.12 18.65
C ASP A 109 18.29 -12.81 17.14
N GLU A 110 18.95 -11.74 16.70
CA GLU A 110 18.96 -11.25 15.30
C GLU A 110 19.48 -12.29 14.28
N LEU A 111 20.26 -13.28 14.74
CA LEU A 111 20.85 -14.32 13.89
C LEU A 111 19.85 -15.40 13.45
N ASP A 112 18.73 -15.59 14.16
CA ASP A 112 17.73 -16.63 13.86
C ASP A 112 16.61 -16.13 12.92
N ILE A 113 16.46 -14.80 12.79
CA ILE A 113 15.55 -14.15 11.83
C ILE A 113 15.90 -14.54 10.40
N ARG A 114 17.20 -14.67 10.06
CA ARG A 114 17.67 -15.07 8.73
C ARG A 114 17.33 -16.52 8.35
N ARG A 115 17.15 -17.40 9.34
CA ARG A 115 16.76 -18.80 9.10
C ARG A 115 15.26 -18.93 8.86
N ILE A 116 14.48 -18.10 9.54
CA ILE A 116 13.04 -17.91 9.30
C ILE A 116 12.82 -17.31 7.91
N GLU A 117 13.55 -16.25 7.53
CA GLU A 117 13.49 -15.66 6.19
C GLU A 117 13.72 -16.69 5.07
N ARG A 118 14.64 -17.65 5.28
CA ARG A 118 14.95 -18.69 4.28
C ARG A 118 13.86 -19.77 4.16
N GLY A 119 13.05 -19.98 5.21
CA GLY A 119 11.91 -20.89 5.21
C GLY A 119 10.59 -20.25 4.74
N VAL A 120 10.48 -18.93 4.85
CA VAL A 120 9.30 -18.14 4.43
C VAL A 120 9.22 -17.98 2.91
N GLY A 121 10.33 -18.08 2.17
CA GLY A 121 10.35 -17.95 0.71
C GLY A 121 9.63 -19.05 -0.09
N ALA A 122 9.06 -20.08 0.56
CA ALA A 122 8.43 -21.21 -0.11
C ALA A 122 6.97 -21.49 0.30
N SER A 123 6.35 -20.67 1.17
CA SER A 123 5.06 -21.01 1.79
C SER A 123 3.90 -20.07 1.43
N SER A 124 3.42 -20.17 0.19
CA SER A 124 2.10 -19.71 -0.31
C SER A 124 1.61 -18.33 0.21
N ASP A 125 2.20 -17.27 -0.33
CA ASP A 125 1.84 -15.85 -0.12
C ASP A 125 0.33 -15.58 -0.29
N PHE A 126 -0.36 -16.38 -1.11
CA PHE A 126 -1.81 -16.32 -1.30
C PHE A 126 -2.67 -16.43 -0.03
N TRP A 127 -2.30 -17.31 0.91
CA TRP A 127 -3.12 -17.54 2.10
C TRP A 127 -2.96 -16.43 3.15
N SER A 128 -1.75 -15.87 3.29
CA SER A 128 -1.51 -14.78 4.22
C SER A 128 -2.19 -13.49 3.74
N SER A 129 -2.14 -13.18 2.44
CA SER A 129 -2.88 -12.04 1.88
C SER A 129 -4.39 -12.17 2.04
N ALA A 130 -4.95 -13.38 1.89
CA ALA A 130 -6.38 -13.64 2.10
C ALA A 130 -6.80 -13.42 3.57
N MET A 131 -6.00 -13.91 4.51
CA MET A 131 -6.22 -13.70 5.94
C MET A 131 -6.03 -12.23 6.33
N ALA A 132 -5.02 -11.56 5.78
CA ALA A 132 -4.80 -10.14 5.98
C ALA A 132 -5.99 -9.31 5.48
N GLY A 133 -6.57 -9.68 4.34
CA GLY A 133 -7.79 -9.08 3.80
C GLY A 133 -8.99 -9.25 4.73
N MET A 134 -9.21 -10.45 5.28
CA MET A 134 -10.26 -10.71 6.27
C MET A 134 -10.08 -9.88 7.54
N VAL A 135 -8.86 -9.87 8.10
CA VAL A 135 -8.53 -9.14 9.33
C VAL A 135 -8.72 -7.65 9.11
N THR A 136 -8.22 -7.10 8.00
CA THR A 136 -8.39 -5.68 7.66
C THR A 136 -9.88 -5.33 7.51
N GLY A 137 -10.68 -6.19 6.88
CA GLY A 137 -12.13 -6.03 6.79
C GLY A 137 -12.85 -6.11 8.14
N GLY A 138 -12.37 -6.97 9.05
CA GLY A 138 -12.86 -7.07 10.43
C GLY A 138 -12.57 -5.81 11.24
N VAL A 139 -11.32 -5.35 11.23
CA VAL A 139 -10.88 -4.10 11.88
C VAL A 139 -11.67 -2.90 11.37
N TRP A 140 -11.85 -2.80 10.05
CA TRP A 140 -12.68 -1.78 9.42
C TRP A 140 -14.13 -1.82 9.93
N SER A 141 -14.71 -3.00 10.08
CA SER A 141 -16.10 -3.16 10.50
C SER A 141 -16.31 -2.75 11.95
N VAL A 142 -15.35 -3.06 12.82
CA VAL A 142 -15.35 -2.62 14.23
C VAL A 142 -15.18 -1.10 14.30
N TRP A 143 -14.24 -0.52 13.55
CA TRP A 143 -14.01 0.92 13.51
C TRP A 143 -15.29 1.71 13.14
N HIS A 144 -16.03 1.23 12.15
CA HIS A 144 -17.29 1.86 11.70
C HIS A 144 -18.54 1.34 12.40
N HIS A 145 -18.40 0.51 13.44
CA HIS A 145 -19.52 -0.02 14.25
C HIS A 145 -20.63 -0.65 13.40
N PHE A 146 -20.26 -1.48 12.43
CA PHE A 146 -21.23 -2.09 11.52
C PHE A 146 -22.03 -3.23 12.19
N PRO A 147 -23.32 -3.40 11.81
CA PRO A 147 -24.09 -4.56 12.22
C PRO A 147 -23.50 -5.84 11.61
N VAL A 148 -23.77 -6.98 12.27
CA VAL A 148 -23.16 -8.29 11.94
C VAL A 148 -23.31 -8.67 10.45
N SER A 149 -24.45 -8.37 9.84
CA SER A 149 -24.70 -8.65 8.42
C SER A 149 -23.77 -7.87 7.47
N THR A 150 -23.54 -6.59 7.77
CA THR A 150 -22.66 -5.72 6.99
C THR A 150 -21.19 -6.07 7.24
N ALA A 151 -20.82 -6.36 8.49
CA ALA A 151 -19.49 -6.83 8.86
C ALA A 151 -19.11 -8.15 8.16
N ALA A 152 -20.06 -9.09 8.03
CA ALA A 152 -19.82 -10.32 7.30
C ALA A 152 -19.53 -10.06 5.81
N ARG A 153 -20.21 -9.09 5.20
CA ARG A 153 -19.99 -8.72 3.80
C ARG A 153 -18.63 -8.06 3.58
N THR A 154 -18.22 -7.15 4.46
CA THR A 154 -16.91 -6.48 4.39
C THR A 154 -15.77 -7.46 4.60
N ILE A 155 -15.89 -8.43 5.53
CA ILE A 155 -14.90 -9.49 5.72
C ILE A 155 -14.77 -10.36 4.47
N ARG A 156 -15.89 -10.76 3.85
CA ARG A 156 -15.88 -11.54 2.59
C ARG A 156 -15.27 -10.78 1.43
N LEU A 157 -15.53 -9.47 1.33
CA LEU A 157 -14.89 -8.61 0.34
C LEU A 157 -13.38 -8.51 0.60
N GLY A 158 -12.99 -8.35 1.86
CA GLY A 158 -11.59 -8.36 2.28
C GLY A 158 -10.89 -9.66 1.88
N LEU A 159 -11.51 -10.81 2.14
CA LEU A 159 -11.03 -12.13 1.67
C LEU A 159 -10.85 -12.14 0.15
N GLY A 160 -11.85 -11.73 -0.62
CA GLY A 160 -11.79 -11.75 -2.08
C GLY A 160 -10.68 -10.86 -2.64
N VAL A 161 -10.49 -9.68 -2.06
CA VAL A 161 -9.40 -8.76 -2.41
C VAL A 161 -8.04 -9.36 -2.05
N GLY A 162 -7.92 -9.96 -0.86
CA GLY A 162 -6.69 -10.61 -0.41
C GLY A 162 -6.29 -11.80 -1.29
N LEU A 163 -7.23 -12.66 -1.67
CA LEU A 163 -6.99 -13.74 -2.63
C LEU A 163 -6.55 -13.19 -3.99
N GLY A 164 -7.25 -12.15 -4.50
CA GLY A 164 -6.90 -11.52 -5.77
C GLY A 164 -5.50 -10.92 -5.76
N TYR A 165 -5.11 -10.31 -4.64
CA TYR A 165 -3.76 -9.77 -4.44
C TYR A 165 -2.71 -10.88 -4.43
N GLY A 166 -2.93 -11.94 -3.65
CA GLY A 166 -2.02 -13.08 -3.56
C GLY A 166 -1.79 -13.77 -4.91
N VAL A 167 -2.85 -14.02 -5.69
CA VAL A 167 -2.71 -14.58 -7.06
C VAL A 167 -1.92 -13.65 -7.96
N ALA A 168 -2.11 -12.33 -7.84
CA ALA A 168 -1.36 -11.36 -8.62
C ALA A 168 0.13 -11.35 -8.23
N GLN A 169 0.45 -11.47 -6.94
CA GLN A 169 1.83 -11.60 -6.45
C GLN A 169 2.48 -12.90 -6.95
N ASP A 170 1.83 -14.04 -6.78
CA ASP A 170 2.30 -15.35 -7.24
C ASP A 170 2.54 -15.36 -8.76
N GLY A 171 1.61 -14.77 -9.52
CA GLY A 171 1.74 -14.62 -10.96
C GLY A 171 2.94 -13.75 -11.36
N LEU A 172 3.18 -12.66 -10.63
CA LEU A 172 4.33 -11.78 -10.88
C LEU A 172 5.66 -12.46 -10.54
N ALA A 173 5.70 -13.26 -9.48
CA ALA A 173 6.85 -14.08 -9.11
C ALA A 173 7.15 -15.13 -10.18
N TRP A 174 6.11 -15.82 -10.68
CA TRP A 174 6.24 -16.81 -11.75
C TRP A 174 6.75 -16.18 -13.07
N VAL A 175 6.24 -15.01 -13.46
CA VAL A 175 6.71 -14.30 -14.66
C VAL A 175 8.17 -13.87 -14.52
N ARG A 176 8.57 -13.36 -13.34
CA ARG A 176 9.98 -13.01 -13.09
C ARG A 176 10.89 -14.23 -13.17
N GLY A 177 10.52 -15.37 -12.59
CA GLY A 177 11.33 -16.59 -12.67
C GLY A 177 11.47 -17.14 -14.10
N ARG A 178 10.53 -16.83 -15.00
CA ARG A 178 10.57 -17.28 -16.40
C ARG A 178 11.35 -16.35 -17.34
N TYR A 179 11.38 -15.04 -17.06
CA TYR A 179 11.96 -14.03 -17.96
C TYR A 179 13.15 -13.25 -17.37
N GLY A 180 13.30 -13.22 -16.05
CA GLY A 180 14.41 -12.60 -15.35
C GLY A 180 15.41 -13.67 -14.95
N GLY A 181 16.57 -13.70 -15.60
CA GLY A 181 17.75 -14.26 -14.95
C GLY A 181 17.96 -13.51 -13.63
N GLU A 182 18.35 -14.23 -12.58
CA GLU A 182 18.74 -13.68 -11.28
C GLU A 182 19.92 -12.71 -11.45
N GLU A 183 19.64 -11.47 -11.85
CA GLU A 183 20.45 -10.34 -11.43
C GLU A 183 19.96 -10.01 -10.02
N GLU A 184 20.50 -10.74 -9.04
CA GLU A 184 20.68 -10.19 -7.70
C GLU A 184 21.22 -8.77 -7.91
N GLY A 185 20.38 -7.77 -7.65
CA GLY A 185 20.77 -6.38 -7.79
C GLY A 185 21.93 -6.11 -6.86
N GLU A 186 23.16 -6.23 -7.38
CA GLU A 186 24.36 -5.66 -6.79
C GLU A 186 24.08 -4.16 -6.66
N SER A 187 23.61 -3.75 -5.49
CA SER A 187 23.47 -2.35 -5.15
C SER A 187 24.81 -1.69 -5.43
N TRP A 188 24.80 -0.62 -6.22
CA TRP A 188 25.97 0.16 -6.62
C TRP A 188 26.85 0.58 -5.44
N ILE A 189 26.29 0.59 -4.23
CA ILE A 189 26.94 0.85 -2.95
C ILE A 189 27.95 -0.25 -2.55
N PHE A 190 27.75 -1.51 -2.94
CA PHE A 190 28.57 -2.65 -2.48
C PHE A 190 29.59 -3.17 -3.50
N ARG A 191 29.58 -2.67 -4.75
CA ARG A 191 30.51 -3.10 -5.81
C ARG A 191 32.00 -2.90 -5.45
N GLY A 192 32.32 -1.96 -4.56
CA GLY A 192 33.70 -1.65 -4.16
C GLY A 192 34.22 -2.38 -2.92
N ALA A 193 33.36 -3.04 -2.13
CA ALA A 193 33.77 -3.59 -0.83
C ALA A 193 34.53 -4.92 -0.93
N LYS A 194 34.30 -5.72 -1.98
CA LYS A 194 34.96 -7.03 -2.16
C LYS A 194 36.42 -6.93 -2.56
N ASN A 195 36.83 -5.88 -3.28
CA ASN A 195 38.22 -5.72 -3.73
C ASN A 195 39.21 -5.32 -2.62
N ARG A 196 38.74 -4.97 -1.41
CA ARG A 196 39.62 -4.55 -0.31
C ARG A 196 40.08 -5.69 0.62
N ARG A 197 39.41 -6.85 0.57
CA ARG A 197 39.79 -8.03 1.40
C ARG A 197 40.75 -9.00 0.71
N GLY A 198 41.08 -8.78 -0.57
CA GLY A 198 42.01 -9.63 -1.31
C GLY A 198 43.47 -9.18 -1.31
N GLY A 199 43.84 -8.15 -0.52
CA GLY A 199 45.18 -7.54 -0.54
C GLY A 199 45.97 -7.64 0.76
N GLU A 200 45.46 -8.32 1.78
CA GLU A 200 46.16 -8.51 3.05
C GLU A 200 46.31 -10.02 3.31
N GLY A 201 47.38 -10.61 2.78
CA GLY A 201 47.70 -12.01 3.06
C GLY A 201 48.57 -12.68 2.01
N GLU A 202 49.70 -12.06 1.64
CA GLU A 202 50.85 -12.74 1.04
C GLU A 202 52.07 -11.83 1.24
N GLU A 203 52.66 -11.86 2.45
CA GLU A 203 54.11 -11.75 2.73
C GLU A 203 54.41 -12.44 4.07
#